data_AF-A0A961DKL7-F1
#
_entry.id   AF-A0A961DKL7-F1
#
_cell.length_a   1.000
_cell.length_b   1.000
_cell.length_c   1.000
_cell.angle_alpha   90.00
_cell.angle_beta   90.00
_cell.angle_gamma   90.00
#
_symmetry.space_group_name_H-M   'P 1'
#
loop_
_entity.id
_entity.type
_entity.pdbx_description
1 polymer ?
#
loop_
_entity_poly.entity_id
_entity_poly.type
_entity_poly.pdbx_seq_one_letter_code
_entity_poly.pdbx_strand_id
1 'polypeptide(L)'
;HGAFNLPVQASMMVGAGGDRANLAFNAEPAPITYEQFRQSIEDWMEEVKQAERELSRVGDEPVKVRVPIGLARIDLNMDGQASEREQAWRLFTAVQRRFRPTQESAEGFEIAFDRGDVAWLRGYCNVCLAVGEFLLAHDTSDLFERAGHLFFAKNETPFGFLKGDRKSFDFGTGIDASDAVAFIHLLDFDVVEPDRMAASREHLLSAIGLADEMWRWYDAETDDDQEWIPNPKQRECAIPGGMITPAMRDAWLRTLGETREMLNGERLLRFWRGDGDRGVNVRRVFMEPRRFDVVLWVQGSAAGPYLEEGEFTSDGLWADLEDAFDRGVFRYMWWMN
;
A
#
# COMPACT_ATOMS: atom_id res chain seq x y z
N HIS A 1 16.15 -11.58 -6.40
CA HIS A 1 16.67 -11.93 -5.06
C HIS A 1 15.48 -12.12 -4.13
N GLY A 2 15.38 -13.25 -3.40
CA GLY A 2 14.34 -13.48 -2.39
C GLY A 2 12.88 -13.41 -2.89
N ALA A 3 12.26 -14.53 -3.27
CA ALA A 3 10.86 -14.48 -3.67
C ALA A 3 9.96 -14.17 -2.48
N PHE A 4 9.20 -13.06 -2.56
CA PHE A 4 7.98 -12.87 -1.78
C PHE A 4 7.10 -14.09 -2.05
N ASN A 5 7.07 -15.00 -1.10
CA ASN A 5 6.04 -16.00 -1.08
C ASN A 5 4.84 -15.21 -0.55
N LEU A 6 3.86 -14.91 -1.39
CA LEU A 6 2.52 -14.83 -0.86
C LEU A 6 2.06 -16.29 -0.81
N PRO A 7 2.34 -17.06 0.26
CA PRO A 7 1.59 -18.29 0.43
C PRO A 7 0.11 -17.91 0.38
N VAL A 8 -0.73 -18.87 0.02
CA VAL A 8 -2.20 -18.77 0.08
C VAL A 8 -2.69 -18.05 1.36
N GLN A 9 -1.89 -18.15 2.43
CA GLN A 9 -2.01 -17.53 3.75
C GLN A 9 -1.86 -16.00 3.76
N ALA A 10 -0.92 -15.41 3.01
CA ALA A 10 -0.77 -13.95 2.90
C ALA A 10 -1.83 -13.35 1.94
N SER A 11 -2.25 -14.09 0.92
CA SER A 11 -3.43 -13.76 0.12
C SER A 11 -4.71 -13.65 0.99
N MET A 12 -4.79 -14.36 2.12
CA MET A 12 -5.91 -14.20 3.06
C MET A 12 -5.87 -12.89 3.86
N MET A 13 -4.70 -12.34 4.18
CA MET A 13 -4.60 -11.03 4.84
C MET A 13 -5.05 -9.88 3.92
N VAL A 14 -4.87 -10.01 2.60
CA VAL A 14 -5.31 -9.03 1.59
C VAL A 14 -6.72 -9.33 1.05
N GLY A 15 -7.46 -10.26 1.68
CA GLY A 15 -8.82 -10.63 1.25
C GLY A 15 -8.92 -11.43 -0.06
N ALA A 16 -7.79 -11.81 -0.64
CA ALA A 16 -7.66 -12.67 -1.83
C ALA A 16 -7.55 -14.17 -1.48
N GLY A 17 -8.17 -14.60 -0.37
CA GLY A 17 -8.33 -16.02 -0.09
C GLY A 17 -9.27 -16.61 -1.13
N GLY A 18 -8.80 -17.50 -2.01
CA GLY A 18 -9.68 -18.17 -2.98
C GLY A 18 -8.91 -19.01 -3.98
N ASP A 19 -8.95 -20.32 -3.76
CA ASP A 19 -8.47 -21.41 -4.61
C ASP A 19 -6.97 -21.44 -4.95
N ARG A 20 -6.38 -22.63 -4.78
CA ARG A 20 -5.00 -23.02 -5.10
C ARG A 20 -4.62 -22.86 -6.59
N ALA A 21 -5.45 -22.20 -7.39
CA ALA A 21 -5.30 -22.07 -8.81
C ALA A 21 -5.35 -20.58 -9.15
N ASN A 22 -4.20 -19.98 -9.47
CA ASN A 22 -4.01 -18.95 -10.53
C ASN A 22 -2.83 -18.00 -10.32
N LEU A 23 -2.06 -18.10 -9.23
CA LEU A 23 -0.74 -17.47 -9.15
C LEU A 23 0.32 -18.55 -9.37
N ALA A 24 1.16 -18.38 -10.40
CA ALA A 24 2.27 -19.29 -10.65
C ALA A 24 3.26 -19.17 -9.47
N PHE A 25 3.29 -20.19 -8.61
CA PHE A 25 4.25 -20.23 -7.50
C PHE A 25 5.64 -20.51 -8.07
N ASN A 26 6.66 -19.83 -7.53
CA ASN A 26 8.05 -20.21 -7.77
C ASN A 26 8.25 -21.65 -7.27
N ALA A 27 8.45 -22.59 -8.20
CA ALA A 27 8.59 -24.02 -7.90
C ALA A 27 9.87 -24.35 -7.14
N GLU A 28 10.90 -23.51 -7.26
CA GLU A 28 12.22 -23.70 -6.65
C GLU A 28 12.67 -22.42 -5.94
N PRO A 29 12.02 -22.04 -4.82
CA PRO A 29 12.39 -20.82 -4.12
C PRO A 29 13.82 -20.91 -3.59
N ALA A 30 14.61 -19.85 -3.77
CA ALA A 30 15.93 -19.74 -3.17
C ALA A 30 15.81 -19.49 -1.65
N PRO A 31 16.77 -19.97 -0.83
CA PRO A 31 16.92 -19.51 0.54
C PRO A 31 17.07 -17.98 0.61
N ILE A 32 16.60 -17.37 1.69
CA ILE A 32 16.67 -15.93 1.92
C ILE A 32 17.07 -15.62 3.37
N THR A 33 18.12 -14.82 3.56
CA THR A 33 18.51 -14.29 4.88
C THR A 33 17.81 -12.96 5.18
N TYR A 34 17.87 -12.49 6.42
CA TYR A 34 17.34 -11.17 6.77
C TYR A 34 18.03 -10.05 5.97
N GLU A 35 19.34 -10.12 5.80
CA GLU A 35 20.13 -9.13 5.06
C GLU A 35 19.73 -9.11 3.58
N GLN A 36 19.47 -10.28 2.99
CA GLN A 36 19.00 -10.38 1.61
C GLN A 36 17.58 -9.83 1.45
N PHE A 37 16.71 -10.06 2.44
CA PHE A 37 15.38 -9.44 2.46
C PHE A 37 15.48 -7.92 2.55
N ARG A 38 16.29 -7.41 3.48
CA ARG A 38 16.52 -5.97 3.63
C ARG A 38 17.09 -5.33 2.35
N GLN A 39 18.09 -5.96 1.74
CA GLN A 39 18.65 -5.53 0.46
C GLN A 39 17.59 -5.52 -0.65
N SER A 40 16.68 -6.50 -0.68
CA SER A 40 15.61 -6.53 -1.69
C SER A 40 14.65 -5.33 -1.60
N ILE A 41 14.45 -4.78 -0.40
CA ILE A 41 13.66 -3.55 -0.20
C ILE A 41 14.44 -2.35 -0.77
N GLU A 42 15.75 -2.26 -0.52
CA GLU A 42 16.59 -1.20 -1.07
C GLU A 42 16.64 -1.21 -2.59
N ASP A 43 16.83 -2.40 -3.18
CA ASP A 43 16.87 -2.59 -4.64
C ASP A 43 15.52 -2.19 -5.27
N TRP A 44 14.41 -2.65 -4.68
CA TRP A 44 13.06 -2.27 -5.11
C TRP A 44 12.83 -0.75 -5.03
N MET A 45 13.27 -0.10 -3.95
CA MET A 45 13.14 1.34 -3.82
C MET A 45 13.95 2.11 -4.87
N GLU A 46 15.12 1.61 -5.29
CA GLU A 46 15.88 2.25 -6.37
C GLU A 46 15.16 2.13 -7.71
N GLU A 47 14.53 0.99 -7.99
CA GLU A 47 13.69 0.82 -9.19
C GLU A 47 12.46 1.75 -9.16
N VAL A 48 11.80 1.91 -8.01
CA VAL A 48 10.69 2.86 -7.85
C VAL A 48 11.17 4.31 -8.01
N LYS A 49 12.34 4.68 -7.47
CA LYS A 49 12.96 5.99 -7.69
C LYS A 49 13.28 6.22 -9.16
N GLN A 50 13.74 5.19 -9.88
CA GLN A 50 13.98 5.28 -11.31
C GLN A 50 12.68 5.53 -12.07
N ALA A 51 11.60 4.80 -11.75
CA ALA A 51 10.30 5.01 -12.37
C ALA A 51 9.77 6.43 -12.14
N GLU A 52 9.84 6.94 -10.90
CA GLU A 52 9.43 8.32 -10.57
C GLU A 52 10.26 9.35 -11.38
N ARG A 53 11.58 9.15 -11.47
CA ARG A 53 12.47 10.04 -12.24
C ARG A 53 12.11 10.07 -13.73
N GLU A 54 11.77 8.93 -14.33
CA GLU A 54 11.34 8.88 -15.73
C GLU A 54 9.99 9.60 -15.93
N LEU A 55 9.01 9.35 -15.04
CA LEU A 55 7.71 10.01 -15.07
C LEU A 55 7.82 11.53 -14.86
N SER A 56 8.75 11.99 -14.03
CA SER A 56 8.99 13.42 -13.76
C SER A 56 9.46 14.21 -15.00
N ARG A 57 9.93 13.51 -16.06
CA ARG A 57 10.33 14.15 -17.32
C ARG A 57 9.14 14.53 -18.19
N VAL A 58 7.95 14.00 -17.92
CA VAL A 58 6.74 14.39 -18.62
C VAL A 58 6.33 15.78 -18.14
N GLY A 59 6.41 16.76 -19.03
CA GLY A 59 6.01 18.15 -18.76
C GLY A 59 4.50 18.34 -18.78
N ASP A 60 4.05 19.60 -18.88
CA ASP A 60 2.61 19.95 -18.87
C ASP A 60 1.93 19.81 -20.24
N GLU A 61 2.63 19.24 -21.22
CA GLU A 61 2.05 18.93 -22.53
C GLU A 61 0.98 17.83 -22.37
N PRO A 62 -0.16 17.91 -23.08
CA PRO A 62 -1.13 16.83 -23.10
C PRO A 62 -0.50 15.52 -23.57
N VAL A 63 -0.74 14.45 -22.81
CA VAL A 63 -0.32 13.08 -23.14
C VAL A 63 -1.55 12.18 -23.10
N LYS A 64 -1.62 11.20 -24.00
CA LYS A 64 -2.59 10.10 -23.94
C LYS A 64 -1.90 8.82 -24.41
N VAL A 65 -1.80 7.81 -23.54
CA VAL A 65 -1.16 6.52 -23.80
C VAL A 65 -2.15 5.41 -23.52
N ARG A 66 -2.53 4.68 -24.58
CA ARG A 66 -3.42 3.53 -24.46
C ARG A 66 -2.62 2.27 -24.13
N VAL A 67 -2.99 1.64 -23.02
CA VAL A 67 -2.38 0.40 -22.56
C VAL A 67 -3.47 -0.65 -22.41
N PRO A 68 -3.44 -1.76 -23.18
CA PRO A 68 -4.33 -2.88 -22.98
C PRO A 68 -3.86 -3.68 -21.76
N ILE A 69 -4.10 -3.16 -20.54
CA ILE A 69 -3.65 -3.79 -19.28
C ILE A 69 -4.18 -5.21 -19.17
N GLY A 70 -5.38 -5.48 -19.68
CA GLY A 70 -5.91 -6.84 -19.65
C GLY A 70 -5.06 -7.84 -20.44
N LEU A 71 -4.20 -7.40 -21.36
CA LEU A 71 -3.28 -8.27 -22.10
C LEU A 71 -1.83 -8.19 -21.62
N ALA A 72 -1.52 -7.26 -20.71
CA ALA A 72 -0.19 -7.16 -20.11
C ALA A 72 0.16 -8.47 -19.38
N ARG A 73 1.35 -8.98 -19.64
CA ARG A 73 1.89 -10.17 -18.96
C ARG A 73 2.93 -9.72 -17.96
N ILE A 74 2.78 -10.11 -16.71
CA ILE A 74 3.70 -9.79 -15.62
C ILE A 74 4.39 -11.10 -15.26
N ASP A 75 5.72 -11.17 -15.28
CA ASP A 75 6.46 -12.35 -14.82
C ASP A 75 6.38 -12.43 -13.28
N LEU A 76 5.36 -13.13 -12.78
CA LEU A 76 5.00 -13.16 -11.36
C LEU A 76 5.78 -14.23 -10.60
N ASN A 77 6.11 -15.32 -11.29
CA ASN A 77 6.93 -16.38 -10.71
C ASN A 77 8.44 -16.06 -10.78
N MET A 78 8.80 -14.97 -11.48
CA MET A 78 10.16 -14.48 -11.71
C MET A 78 11.04 -15.54 -12.41
N ASP A 79 10.47 -16.29 -13.35
CA ASP A 79 11.19 -17.29 -14.14
C ASP A 79 11.87 -16.71 -15.40
N GLY A 80 11.69 -15.41 -15.64
CA GLY A 80 12.22 -14.68 -16.79
C GLY A 80 11.34 -14.75 -18.03
N GLN A 81 10.14 -15.36 -17.96
CA GLN A 81 9.23 -15.53 -19.09
C GLN A 81 7.80 -15.11 -18.73
N ALA A 82 7.32 -14.03 -19.37
CA ALA A 82 5.94 -13.59 -19.22
C ALA A 82 4.98 -14.54 -19.98
N SER A 83 4.36 -15.47 -19.25
CA SER A 83 3.51 -16.52 -19.82
C SER A 83 2.03 -16.09 -19.95
N GLU A 84 1.22 -16.85 -20.71
CA GLU A 84 -0.23 -16.61 -20.81
C GLU A 84 -0.99 -16.81 -19.49
N ARG A 85 -0.37 -17.51 -18.53
CA ARG A 85 -0.94 -17.73 -17.20
C ARG A 85 -0.78 -16.53 -16.29
N GLU A 86 0.06 -15.56 -16.67
CA GLU A 86 0.40 -14.39 -15.86
C GLU A 86 -0.07 -13.08 -16.50
N GLN A 87 -1.14 -13.16 -17.29
CA GLN A 87 -1.82 -11.98 -17.79
C GLN A 87 -2.51 -11.23 -16.62
N ALA A 88 -2.38 -9.92 -16.57
CA ALA A 88 -2.82 -9.09 -15.45
C ALA A 88 -4.32 -9.24 -15.15
N TRP A 89 -5.17 -9.46 -16.15
CA TRP A 89 -6.61 -9.72 -15.92
C TRP A 89 -6.88 -10.96 -15.06
N ARG A 90 -6.03 -12.00 -15.14
CA ARG A 90 -6.15 -13.19 -14.28
C ARG A 90 -5.87 -12.84 -12.82
N LEU A 91 -5.06 -11.81 -12.53
CA LEU A 91 -4.89 -11.28 -11.17
C LEU A 91 -6.13 -10.55 -10.69
N PHE A 92 -6.73 -9.72 -11.55
CA PHE A 92 -7.97 -9.02 -11.23
C PHE A 92 -9.12 -10.00 -10.90
N THR A 93 -9.19 -11.17 -11.56
CA THR A 93 -10.16 -12.24 -11.21
C THR A 93 -9.97 -12.79 -9.80
N ALA A 94 -8.72 -12.92 -9.34
CA ALA A 94 -8.39 -13.50 -8.03
C ALA A 94 -8.69 -12.53 -6.87
N VAL A 95 -8.54 -11.22 -7.12
CA VAL A 95 -8.76 -10.16 -6.12
C VAL A 95 -10.23 -9.76 -6.01
N GLN A 96 -10.98 -9.70 -7.12
CA GLN A 96 -12.41 -9.34 -7.11
C GLN A 96 -13.32 -10.57 -7.26
N ARG A 97 -13.68 -11.23 -6.14
CA ARG A 97 -14.60 -12.38 -6.13
C ARG A 97 -15.98 -12.15 -6.78
N ARG A 98 -16.40 -10.90 -6.97
CA ARG A 98 -17.69 -10.52 -7.61
C ARG A 98 -17.59 -10.24 -9.11
N PHE A 99 -16.40 -10.00 -9.65
CA PHE A 99 -16.18 -9.78 -11.07
C PHE A 99 -15.52 -11.04 -11.63
N ARG A 100 -16.22 -11.76 -12.51
CA ARG A 100 -15.63 -12.85 -13.30
C ARG A 100 -15.37 -12.31 -14.71
N PRO A 101 -14.31 -11.52 -14.93
CA PRO A 101 -13.99 -11.04 -16.26
C PRO A 101 -13.79 -12.25 -17.17
N THR A 102 -14.47 -12.23 -18.31
CA THR A 102 -14.22 -13.14 -19.42
C THR A 102 -12.94 -12.73 -20.13
N GLN A 103 -12.33 -13.64 -20.89
CA GLN A 103 -11.21 -13.30 -21.76
C GLN A 103 -11.55 -12.15 -22.71
N GLU A 104 -12.79 -12.10 -23.21
CA GLU A 104 -13.30 -11.01 -24.05
C GLU A 104 -13.34 -9.66 -23.30
N SER A 105 -13.74 -9.65 -22.02
CA SER A 105 -13.67 -8.43 -21.19
C SER A 105 -12.24 -8.02 -20.84
N ALA A 106 -11.28 -8.96 -20.82
CA ALA A 106 -9.87 -8.68 -20.61
C ALA A 106 -9.20 -8.12 -21.87
N GLU A 107 -9.55 -8.64 -23.05
CA GLU A 107 -9.11 -8.11 -24.34
C GLU A 107 -9.57 -6.67 -24.56
N GLY A 108 -10.73 -6.28 -23.99
CA GLY A 108 -11.25 -4.91 -23.99
C GLY A 108 -10.84 -4.03 -22.80
N PHE A 109 -10.04 -4.54 -21.85
CA PHE A 109 -9.58 -3.77 -20.69
C PHE A 109 -8.35 -2.93 -21.06
N GLU A 110 -8.63 -1.88 -21.85
CA GLU A 110 -7.70 -0.81 -22.19
C GLU A 110 -7.91 0.38 -21.25
N ILE A 111 -6.80 1.01 -20.87
CA ILE A 111 -6.76 2.26 -20.12
C ILE A 111 -6.10 3.30 -21.00
N ALA A 112 -6.68 4.49 -21.09
CA ALA A 112 -6.12 5.58 -21.86
C ALA A 112 -5.48 6.60 -20.90
N PHE A 113 -4.25 6.30 -20.47
CA PHE A 113 -3.54 7.09 -19.48
C PHE A 113 -3.25 8.51 -19.96
N ASP A 114 -3.55 9.51 -19.16
CA ASP A 114 -3.37 10.92 -19.48
C ASP A 114 -2.31 11.62 -18.60
N ARG A 115 -2.35 12.97 -18.60
CA ARG A 115 -1.43 13.79 -17.83
C ARG A 115 -1.72 13.77 -16.32
N GLY A 116 -2.98 13.66 -15.91
CA GLY A 116 -3.36 13.47 -14.51
C GLY A 116 -2.82 12.14 -13.99
N ASP A 117 -2.87 11.09 -14.81
CA ASP A 117 -2.37 9.76 -14.45
C ASP A 117 -0.86 9.70 -14.24
N VAL A 118 -0.09 10.58 -14.89
CA VAL A 118 1.34 10.72 -14.60
C VAL A 118 1.55 11.23 -13.18
N ALA A 119 0.79 12.24 -12.75
CA ALA A 119 0.87 12.76 -11.39
C ALA A 119 0.43 11.70 -10.37
N TRP A 120 -0.64 10.96 -10.68
CA TRP A 120 -1.10 9.81 -9.90
C TRP A 120 0.03 8.78 -9.68
N LEU A 121 0.65 8.31 -10.76
CA LEU A 121 1.66 7.24 -10.66
C LEU A 121 2.93 7.73 -9.93
N ARG A 122 3.32 8.99 -10.13
CA ARG A 122 4.40 9.61 -9.35
C ARG A 122 4.05 9.71 -7.87
N GLY A 123 2.79 10.04 -7.55
CA GLY A 123 2.28 10.04 -6.18
C GLY A 123 2.37 8.65 -5.57
N TYR A 124 1.96 7.63 -6.33
CA TYR A 124 2.02 6.23 -5.90
C TYR A 124 3.45 5.75 -5.67
N CYS A 125 4.40 6.13 -6.54
CA CYS A 125 5.82 5.90 -6.30
C CYS A 125 6.26 6.47 -4.95
N ASN A 126 5.87 7.70 -4.62
CA ASN A 126 6.22 8.31 -3.34
C ASN A 126 5.57 7.58 -2.14
N VAL A 127 4.33 7.10 -2.25
CA VAL A 127 3.73 6.24 -1.20
C VAL A 127 4.56 4.97 -1.00
N CYS A 128 4.95 4.28 -2.08
CA CYS A 128 5.82 3.11 -2.02
C CYS A 128 7.16 3.42 -1.35
N LEU A 129 7.80 4.54 -1.71
CA LEU A 129 9.05 4.97 -1.10
C LEU A 129 8.90 5.30 0.38
N ALA A 130 7.80 5.93 0.79
CA ALA A 130 7.53 6.20 2.20
C ALA A 130 7.44 4.91 3.03
N VAL A 131 6.78 3.88 2.50
CA VAL A 131 6.69 2.55 3.14
C VAL A 131 8.06 1.88 3.20
N GLY A 132 8.83 1.92 2.10
CA GLY A 132 10.18 1.37 2.05
C GLY A 132 11.12 2.02 3.07
N GLU A 133 11.13 3.36 3.13
CA GLU A 133 11.93 4.11 4.11
C GLU A 133 11.48 3.80 5.55
N PHE A 134 10.19 3.63 5.82
CA PHE A 134 9.70 3.20 7.13
C PHE A 134 10.23 1.80 7.50
N LEU A 135 10.13 0.82 6.59
CA LEU A 135 10.62 -0.53 6.85
C LEU A 135 12.14 -0.56 7.09
N LEU A 136 12.89 0.23 6.34
CA LEU A 136 14.34 0.34 6.49
C LEU A 136 14.75 1.19 7.69
N ALA A 137 13.94 2.14 8.16
CA ALA A 137 14.25 2.87 9.39
C ALA A 137 14.35 1.95 10.63
N HIS A 138 13.72 0.78 10.56
CA HIS A 138 13.51 -0.13 11.66
C HIS A 138 14.29 -1.44 11.53
N ASP A 139 14.68 -2.00 12.68
CA ASP A 139 15.16 -3.38 12.76
C ASP A 139 13.97 -4.34 12.78
N THR A 140 13.87 -5.15 11.75
CA THR A 140 12.81 -6.13 11.53
C THR A 140 13.34 -7.57 11.56
N SER A 141 14.58 -7.77 12.04
CA SER A 141 15.25 -9.07 12.09
C SER A 141 14.50 -10.08 12.95
N ASP A 142 14.07 -9.72 14.16
CA ASP A 142 13.37 -10.66 15.06
C ASP A 142 12.02 -11.12 14.49
N LEU A 143 11.30 -10.21 13.81
CA LEU A 143 10.09 -10.54 13.06
C LEU A 143 10.40 -11.52 11.92
N PHE A 144 11.44 -11.25 11.13
CA PHE A 144 11.84 -12.11 10.02
C PHE A 144 12.26 -13.51 10.49
N GLU A 145 13.05 -13.59 11.56
CA GLU A 145 13.53 -14.86 12.09
C GLU A 145 12.36 -15.71 12.63
N ARG A 146 11.46 -15.12 13.40
CA ARG A 146 10.40 -15.87 14.10
C ARG A 146 9.13 -16.09 13.29
N ALA A 147 8.81 -15.17 12.38
CA ALA A 147 7.56 -15.18 11.62
C ALA A 147 7.77 -15.13 10.10
N GLY A 148 9.01 -15.07 9.61
CA GLY A 148 9.30 -15.02 8.16
C GLY A 148 8.82 -16.26 7.40
N HIS A 149 8.62 -17.41 8.06
CA HIS A 149 8.05 -18.60 7.42
C HIS A 149 6.61 -18.40 6.95
N LEU A 150 5.91 -17.40 7.48
CA LEU A 150 4.58 -17.00 7.01
C LEU A 150 4.61 -16.32 5.63
N PHE A 151 5.78 -15.84 5.18
CA PHE A 151 5.96 -15.07 3.94
C PHE A 151 7.05 -15.62 3.02
N PHE A 152 7.87 -16.57 3.49
CA PHE A 152 8.99 -17.10 2.72
C PHE A 152 9.06 -18.62 2.86
N ALA A 153 9.05 -19.34 1.74
CA ALA A 153 9.20 -20.80 1.76
C ALA A 153 10.52 -21.25 2.40
N LYS A 154 11.60 -20.47 2.20
CA LYS A 154 12.95 -20.82 2.63
C LYS A 154 13.67 -19.66 3.33
N ASN A 155 13.03 -18.97 4.28
CA ASN A 155 13.75 -18.02 5.14
C ASN A 155 14.83 -18.74 5.98
N GLU A 156 16.04 -18.22 6.03
CA GLU A 156 17.04 -18.71 6.96
C GLU A 156 16.71 -18.18 8.35
N THR A 157 16.55 -19.08 9.32
CA THR A 157 16.11 -18.74 10.67
C THR A 157 16.65 -19.75 11.68
N PRO A 158 17.01 -19.32 12.90
CA PRO A 158 17.32 -20.23 14.00
C PRO A 158 16.10 -21.07 14.44
N PHE A 159 14.89 -20.67 14.05
CA PHE A 159 13.62 -21.33 14.41
C PHE A 159 13.09 -22.24 13.30
N GLY A 160 13.96 -22.90 12.53
CA GLY A 160 13.57 -23.75 11.40
C GLY A 160 12.57 -24.87 11.74
N PHE A 161 12.45 -25.25 13.00
CA PHE A 161 11.45 -26.21 13.48
C PHE A 161 9.99 -25.72 13.38
N LEU A 162 9.76 -24.41 13.26
CA LEU A 162 8.42 -23.82 13.06
C LEU A 162 7.86 -24.08 11.64
N LYS A 163 8.72 -24.47 10.69
CA LYS A 163 8.32 -24.77 9.31
C LYS A 163 7.65 -26.13 9.13
N GLY A 164 7.54 -26.91 10.20
CA GLY A 164 6.91 -28.24 10.15
C GLY A 164 5.41 -28.16 9.86
N ASP A 165 4.85 -29.25 9.33
CA ASP A 165 3.42 -29.28 8.95
C ASP A 165 2.46 -29.25 10.15
N ARG A 166 2.95 -29.64 11.33
CA ARG A 166 2.13 -29.77 12.55
C ARG A 166 1.77 -28.41 13.12
N LYS A 167 0.46 -28.13 13.17
CA LYS A 167 -0.13 -26.95 13.77
C LYS A 167 -0.94 -27.34 15.00
N SER A 168 -0.77 -26.61 16.10
CA SER A 168 -1.44 -26.84 17.38
C SER A 168 -2.77 -26.09 17.46
N PHE A 169 -2.88 -24.92 16.82
CA PHE A 169 -4.05 -24.06 16.86
C PHE A 169 -4.50 -23.62 15.45
N ASP A 170 -4.59 -24.57 14.52
CA ASP A 170 -5.14 -24.29 13.19
C ASP A 170 -6.66 -24.54 13.18
N PHE A 171 -7.42 -23.48 13.00
CA PHE A 171 -8.88 -23.49 12.89
C PHE A 171 -9.38 -23.56 11.44
N GLY A 172 -8.63 -24.25 10.57
CA GLY A 172 -8.95 -24.43 9.15
C GLY A 172 -8.48 -23.28 8.25
N THR A 173 -7.55 -22.45 8.75
CA THR A 173 -6.95 -21.35 7.98
C THR A 173 -5.61 -21.76 7.34
N GLY A 174 -5.02 -22.87 7.79
CA GLY A 174 -3.68 -23.25 7.39
C GLY A 174 -2.59 -22.38 8.02
N ILE A 175 -2.94 -21.40 8.87
CA ILE A 175 -2.02 -20.63 9.72
C ILE A 175 -2.26 -21.07 11.16
N ASP A 176 -1.19 -21.31 11.92
CA ASP A 176 -1.34 -21.56 13.36
C ASP A 176 -1.69 -20.26 14.09
N ALA A 177 -2.72 -20.24 14.94
CA ALA A 177 -3.08 -19.04 15.67
C ALA A 177 -1.92 -18.48 16.53
N SER A 178 -1.00 -19.34 16.99
CA SER A 178 0.20 -18.90 17.72
C SER A 178 1.17 -18.13 16.83
N ASP A 179 1.29 -18.47 15.54
CA ASP A 179 2.09 -17.70 14.57
C ASP A 179 1.49 -16.31 14.34
N ALA A 180 0.16 -16.19 14.27
CA ALA A 180 -0.51 -14.89 14.12
C ALA A 180 -0.32 -14.00 15.36
N VAL A 181 -0.41 -14.57 16.56
CA VAL A 181 -0.13 -13.86 17.81
C VAL A 181 1.33 -13.42 17.87
N ALA A 182 2.26 -14.32 17.51
CA ALA A 182 3.68 -13.98 17.45
C ALA A 182 3.96 -12.87 16.44
N PHE A 183 3.40 -12.94 15.23
CA PHE A 183 3.54 -11.92 14.20
C PHE A 183 3.12 -10.54 14.72
N ILE A 184 1.93 -10.41 15.32
CA ILE A 184 1.44 -9.14 15.87
C ILE A 184 2.34 -8.66 17.02
N HIS A 185 2.73 -9.56 17.91
CA HIS A 185 3.60 -9.22 19.05
C HIS A 185 4.99 -8.72 18.60
N LEU A 186 5.46 -9.20 17.46
CA LEU A 186 6.77 -8.87 16.88
C LEU A 186 6.74 -7.65 15.96
N LEU A 187 5.59 -7.01 15.75
CA LEU A 187 5.49 -5.67 15.18
C LEU A 187 5.93 -4.61 16.22
N ASP A 188 7.12 -4.84 16.77
CA ASP A 188 7.79 -4.09 17.81
C ASP A 188 9.25 -3.88 17.41
N PHE A 189 9.55 -2.73 16.83
CA PHE A 189 10.78 -2.48 16.11
C PHE A 189 11.59 -1.36 16.73
N ASP A 190 12.88 -1.62 16.95
CA ASP A 190 13.84 -0.58 17.27
C ASP A 190 14.16 0.26 16.02
N VAL A 191 14.38 1.56 16.23
CA VAL A 191 14.78 2.48 15.16
C VAL A 191 16.30 2.43 15.02
N VAL A 192 16.77 2.00 13.86
CA VAL A 192 18.21 1.83 13.55
C VAL A 192 18.72 2.84 12.53
N GLU A 193 17.85 3.37 11.67
CA GLU A 193 18.19 4.38 10.67
C GLU A 193 17.18 5.55 10.73
N PRO A 194 17.24 6.41 11.77
CA PRO A 194 16.21 7.42 12.05
C PRO A 194 16.02 8.44 10.91
N ASP A 195 17.07 8.75 10.15
CA ASP A 195 16.97 9.70 9.02
C ASP A 195 15.98 9.22 7.94
N ARG A 196 15.75 7.91 7.82
CA ARG A 196 14.75 7.35 6.91
C ARG A 196 13.32 7.66 7.32
N MET A 197 13.05 7.89 8.60
CA MET A 197 11.72 8.36 9.03
C MET A 197 11.45 9.78 8.52
N ALA A 198 12.46 10.65 8.54
CA ALA A 198 12.33 11.97 7.93
C ALA A 198 12.11 11.86 6.40
N ALA A 199 12.86 10.97 5.72
CA ALA A 199 12.65 10.72 4.29
C ALA A 199 11.24 10.16 3.98
N SER A 200 10.74 9.25 4.80
CA SER A 200 9.38 8.71 4.70
C SER A 200 8.32 9.82 4.75
N ARG A 201 8.46 10.75 5.70
CA ARG A 201 7.59 11.93 5.80
C ARG A 201 7.65 12.81 4.54
N GLU A 202 8.83 13.08 4.00
CA GLU A 202 8.97 13.89 2.77
C GLU A 202 8.33 13.21 1.56
N HIS A 203 8.43 11.89 1.46
CA HIS A 203 7.74 11.12 0.43
C HIS A 203 6.21 11.21 0.59
N LEU A 204 5.68 11.09 1.80
CA LEU A 204 4.24 11.29 2.04
C LEU A 204 3.78 12.70 1.65
N LEU A 205 4.53 13.74 2.02
CA LEU A 205 4.21 15.12 1.61
C LEU A 205 4.26 15.31 0.09
N SER A 206 5.24 14.69 -0.57
CA SER A 206 5.37 14.70 -2.03
C SER A 206 4.19 14.01 -2.70
N ALA A 207 3.74 12.86 -2.18
CA ALA A 207 2.56 12.16 -2.68
C ALA A 207 1.30 13.03 -2.60
N ILE A 208 1.06 13.70 -1.46
CA ILE A 208 -0.09 14.60 -1.30
C ILE A 208 0.02 15.80 -2.26
N GLY A 209 1.22 16.34 -2.49
CA GLY A 209 1.42 17.41 -3.48
C GLY A 209 1.11 16.96 -4.92
N LEU A 210 1.48 15.73 -5.26
CA LEU A 210 1.18 15.12 -6.57
C LEU A 210 -0.31 14.78 -6.72
N ALA A 211 -1.00 14.43 -5.63
CA ALA A 211 -2.44 14.25 -5.63
C ALA A 211 -3.19 15.58 -5.93
N ASP A 212 -2.72 16.73 -5.40
CA ASP A 212 -3.27 18.04 -5.77
C ASP A 212 -3.06 18.35 -7.25
N GLU A 213 -1.87 18.01 -7.79
CA GLU A 213 -1.58 18.16 -9.22
C GLU A 213 -2.47 17.26 -10.08
N MET A 214 -2.64 16.01 -9.69
CA MET A 214 -3.50 15.02 -10.34
C MET A 214 -4.94 15.53 -10.45
N TRP A 215 -5.56 15.93 -9.33
CA TRP A 215 -6.93 16.43 -9.34
C TRP A 215 -7.10 17.70 -10.16
N ARG A 216 -6.10 18.59 -10.18
CA ARG A 216 -6.13 19.78 -11.04
C ARG A 216 -6.22 19.42 -12.52
N TRP A 217 -5.55 18.35 -12.96
CA TRP A 217 -5.62 17.87 -14.34
C TRP A 217 -6.96 17.18 -14.61
N TYR A 218 -7.37 16.23 -13.75
CA TYR A 218 -8.65 15.52 -13.90
C TYR A 218 -9.85 16.48 -13.94
N ASP A 219 -9.86 17.53 -13.12
CA ASP A 219 -10.98 18.49 -13.13
C ASP A 219 -11.03 19.39 -14.38
N ALA A 220 -9.89 19.53 -15.07
CA ALA A 220 -9.75 20.31 -16.29
C ALA A 220 -10.06 19.50 -17.56
N GLU A 221 -10.05 18.18 -17.45
CA GLU A 221 -10.37 17.28 -18.56
C GLU A 221 -11.81 17.44 -19.06
N THR A 222 -11.97 17.16 -20.35
CA THR A 222 -13.25 17.33 -21.06
C THR A 222 -13.65 16.12 -21.89
N ASP A 223 -12.69 15.24 -22.19
CA ASP A 223 -12.95 13.91 -22.73
C ASP A 223 -13.51 12.98 -21.64
N ASP A 224 -14.05 11.85 -22.09
CA ASP A 224 -14.62 10.79 -21.26
C ASP A 224 -14.23 9.49 -21.97
N ASP A 225 -12.94 9.17 -21.94
CA ASP A 225 -12.31 8.19 -22.84
C ASP A 225 -11.48 7.19 -22.03
N GLN A 226 -12.15 6.15 -21.52
CA GLN A 226 -11.53 5.03 -20.78
C GLN A 226 -10.54 5.46 -19.68
N GLU A 227 -10.98 6.40 -18.84
CA GLU A 227 -10.11 7.02 -17.85
C GLU A 227 -9.62 6.02 -16.80
N TRP A 228 -8.37 6.16 -16.39
CA TRP A 228 -7.85 5.39 -15.26
C TRP A 228 -8.56 5.77 -13.97
N ILE A 229 -8.72 7.08 -13.69
CA ILE A 229 -9.55 7.62 -12.61
C ILE A 229 -10.45 8.71 -13.22
N PRO A 230 -11.77 8.48 -13.33
CA PRO A 230 -12.66 9.50 -13.87
C PRO A 230 -12.85 10.64 -12.85
N ASN A 231 -12.89 11.88 -13.33
CA ASN A 231 -13.44 13.00 -12.61
C ASN A 231 -14.97 12.83 -12.40
N PRO A 232 -15.60 13.62 -11.51
CA PRO A 232 -17.02 13.42 -11.19
C PRO A 232 -18.03 13.62 -12.33
N LYS A 233 -17.62 14.23 -13.44
CA LYS A 233 -18.47 14.50 -14.61
C LYS A 233 -18.39 13.37 -15.64
N GLN A 234 -17.26 12.68 -15.70
CA GLN A 234 -17.00 11.53 -16.57
C GLN A 234 -17.83 10.30 -16.17
N ARG A 235 -17.98 9.37 -17.10
CA ARG A 235 -18.79 8.15 -16.99
C ARG A 235 -18.02 6.92 -17.44
N GLU A 236 -17.03 7.08 -18.30
CA GLU A 236 -16.12 6.02 -18.70
C GLU A 236 -15.01 5.87 -17.65
N CYS A 237 -14.88 4.65 -17.14
CA CYS A 237 -13.84 4.25 -16.22
C CYS A 237 -13.31 2.93 -16.71
N ALA A 238 -12.00 2.80 -16.81
CA ALA A 238 -11.40 1.54 -17.19
C ALA A 238 -11.76 0.44 -16.18
N ILE A 239 -11.77 0.76 -14.87
CA ILE A 239 -12.17 -0.19 -13.82
C ILE A 239 -13.69 -0.40 -13.87
N PRO A 240 -14.18 -1.65 -14.08
CA PRO A 240 -15.60 -1.93 -14.18
C PRO A 240 -16.37 -1.52 -12.93
N GLY A 241 -17.36 -0.64 -13.11
CA GLY A 241 -18.16 -0.09 -12.01
C GLY A 241 -17.44 0.95 -11.15
N GLY A 242 -16.22 1.36 -11.52
CA GLY A 242 -15.53 2.49 -10.90
C GLY A 242 -16.25 3.80 -11.23
N MET A 243 -16.59 4.56 -10.21
CA MET A 243 -17.21 5.87 -10.34
C MET A 243 -16.72 6.75 -9.21
N ILE A 244 -16.36 7.98 -9.54
CA ILE A 244 -16.03 9.01 -8.56
C ILE A 244 -17.18 9.99 -8.48
N THR A 245 -17.72 10.22 -7.28
CA THR A 245 -18.73 11.25 -7.05
C THR A 245 -18.08 12.55 -6.59
N PRO A 246 -18.75 13.72 -6.71
CA PRO A 246 -18.22 14.96 -6.14
C PRO A 246 -17.95 14.85 -4.64
N ALA A 247 -18.80 14.14 -3.91
CA ALA A 247 -18.62 13.90 -2.48
C ALA A 247 -17.35 13.08 -2.17
N MET A 248 -17.05 12.04 -2.96
CA MET A 248 -15.82 11.26 -2.83
C MET A 248 -14.58 12.13 -3.07
N ARG A 249 -14.55 12.89 -4.18
CA ARG A 249 -13.44 13.81 -4.51
C ARG A 249 -13.22 14.83 -3.39
N ASP A 250 -14.29 15.49 -2.93
CA ASP A 250 -14.18 16.56 -1.93
C ASP A 250 -13.76 16.00 -0.57
N ALA A 251 -14.30 14.85 -0.14
CA ALA A 251 -13.88 14.19 1.09
C ALA A 251 -12.41 13.72 1.03
N TRP A 252 -11.99 13.20 -0.13
CA TRP A 252 -10.61 12.80 -0.36
C TRP A 252 -9.64 13.97 -0.28
N LEU A 253 -9.89 15.06 -1.02
CA LEU A 253 -9.04 16.26 -1.00
C LEU A 253 -8.97 16.92 0.38
N ARG A 254 -10.08 16.95 1.14
CA ARG A 254 -10.05 17.40 2.54
C ARG A 254 -9.16 16.53 3.42
N THR A 255 -9.25 15.21 3.27
CA THR A 255 -8.42 14.25 4.02
C THR A 255 -6.94 14.44 3.71
N LEU A 256 -6.59 14.61 2.44
CA LEU A 256 -5.22 14.92 2.02
C LEU A 256 -4.71 16.23 2.62
N GLY A 257 -5.55 17.28 2.63
CA GLY A 257 -5.25 18.56 3.26
C GLY A 257 -4.93 18.44 4.76
N GLU A 258 -5.79 17.77 5.52
CA GLU A 258 -5.54 17.59 6.97
C GLU A 258 -4.37 16.65 7.25
N THR A 259 -4.13 15.66 6.38
CA THR A 259 -2.95 14.79 6.47
C THR A 259 -1.67 15.59 6.28
N ARG A 260 -1.65 16.54 5.34
CA ARG A 260 -0.54 17.47 5.13
C ARG A 260 -0.29 18.33 6.37
N GLU A 261 -1.34 18.90 6.96
CA GLU A 261 -1.25 19.70 8.20
C GLU A 261 -0.68 18.86 9.36
N MET A 262 -1.13 17.61 9.52
CA MET A 262 -0.58 16.67 10.51
C MET A 262 0.90 16.38 10.29
N LEU A 263 1.29 16.07 9.05
CA LEU A 263 2.68 15.80 8.70
C LEU A 263 3.55 17.04 8.91
N ASN A 264 3.01 18.25 8.75
CA ASN A 264 3.70 19.52 9.06
C ASN A 264 3.69 19.89 10.56
N GLY A 265 2.94 19.17 11.39
CA GLY A 265 2.79 19.47 12.81
C GLY A 265 1.96 20.73 13.07
N GLU A 266 1.17 21.14 12.10
CA GLU A 266 0.24 22.29 12.18
C GLU A 266 -1.04 21.88 12.91
N ARG A 267 -1.44 20.61 12.77
CA ARG A 267 -2.54 19.99 13.51
C ARG A 267 -2.12 18.67 14.15
N LEU A 268 -2.77 18.36 15.26
CA LEU A 268 -2.56 17.13 16.02
C LEU A 268 -3.62 16.09 15.65
N LEU A 269 -3.19 14.83 15.51
CA LEU A 269 -4.12 13.71 15.44
C LEU A 269 -4.77 13.55 16.81
N ARG A 270 -6.10 13.67 16.90
CA ARG A 270 -6.81 13.53 18.18
C ARG A 270 -6.45 12.19 18.84
N PHE A 271 -6.03 12.23 20.11
CA PHE A 271 -5.74 11.02 20.84
C PHE A 271 -7.03 10.27 21.17
N TRP A 272 -7.08 8.98 20.84
CA TRP A 272 -8.28 8.13 20.92
C TRP A 272 -8.62 7.65 22.35
N ARG A 273 -7.90 8.13 23.37
CA ARG A 273 -8.13 7.81 24.79
C ARG A 273 -7.96 9.05 25.66
N GLY A 274 -8.42 8.95 26.90
CA GLY A 274 -8.31 10.05 27.88
C GLY A 274 -9.44 11.08 27.71
N ASP A 275 -9.19 12.29 28.18
CA ASP A 275 -10.21 13.33 28.34
C ASP A 275 -10.40 14.20 27.09
N GLY A 276 -9.70 13.88 25.98
CA GLY A 276 -9.84 14.54 24.68
C GLY A 276 -9.10 15.88 24.54
N ASP A 277 -8.26 16.22 25.52
CA ASP A 277 -7.51 17.48 25.61
C ASP A 277 -6.16 17.48 24.88
N ARG A 278 -5.69 16.31 24.45
CA ARG A 278 -4.39 16.11 23.80
C ARG A 278 -4.49 15.37 22.48
N GLY A 279 -3.49 15.60 21.64
CA GLY A 279 -3.35 14.94 20.34
C GLY A 279 -1.91 14.56 20.07
N VAL A 280 -1.73 13.61 19.16
CA VAL A 280 -0.44 13.12 18.71
C VAL A 280 0.13 14.07 17.68
N ASN A 281 1.32 14.60 17.94
CA ASN A 281 2.10 15.36 16.96
C ASN A 281 2.74 14.39 15.95
N VAL A 282 2.07 14.19 14.81
CA VAL A 282 2.50 13.24 13.77
C VAL A 282 3.86 13.62 13.18
N ARG A 283 4.15 14.92 13.02
CA ARG A 283 5.49 15.37 12.61
C ARG A 283 6.57 14.84 13.54
N ARG A 284 6.38 14.89 14.87
CA ARG A 284 7.37 14.37 15.82
C ARG A 284 7.52 12.85 15.77
N VAL A 285 6.48 12.10 15.39
CA VAL A 285 6.61 10.65 15.17
C VAL A 285 7.66 10.33 14.10
N PHE A 286 7.72 11.13 13.03
CA PHE A 286 8.71 10.97 11.96
C PHE A 286 10.06 11.66 12.25
N MET A 287 10.05 12.81 12.91
CA MET A 287 11.26 13.63 13.13
C MET A 287 12.01 13.30 14.42
N GLU A 288 11.36 12.65 15.37
CA GLU A 288 11.94 12.19 16.63
C GLU A 288 11.58 10.72 16.86
N PRO A 289 11.87 9.82 15.91
CA PRO A 289 11.37 8.45 15.94
C PRO A 289 11.90 7.70 17.16
N ARG A 290 11.03 6.89 17.75
CA ARG A 290 11.30 6.00 18.88
C ARG A 290 10.87 4.59 18.48
N ARG A 291 11.25 3.60 19.30
CA ARG A 291 10.79 2.21 19.16
C ARG A 291 9.29 2.15 18.81
N PHE A 292 8.98 1.47 17.73
CA PHE A 292 7.64 1.35 17.20
C PHE A 292 7.03 0.03 17.67
N ASP A 293 6.08 0.08 18.61
CA ASP A 293 5.33 -1.10 19.06
C ASP A 293 3.87 -0.94 18.66
N VAL A 294 3.38 -1.75 17.73
CA VAL A 294 2.00 -1.63 17.22
C VAL A 294 0.96 -1.86 18.32
N VAL A 295 1.24 -2.77 19.27
CA VAL A 295 0.30 -3.11 20.34
C VAL A 295 0.19 -1.94 21.31
N LEU A 296 1.33 -1.33 21.66
CA LEU A 296 1.35 -0.16 22.53
C LEU A 296 0.92 1.13 21.83
N TRP A 297 1.05 1.22 20.50
CA TRP A 297 0.42 2.26 19.70
C TRP A 297 -1.10 2.10 19.73
N VAL A 298 -1.66 0.95 19.37
CA VAL A 298 -3.11 0.73 19.45
C VAL A 298 -3.64 0.96 20.86
N GLN A 299 -2.94 0.45 21.87
CA GLN A 299 -3.31 0.65 23.28
C GLN A 299 -3.19 2.13 23.72
N GLY A 300 -2.25 2.89 23.15
CA GLY A 300 -2.09 4.33 23.31
C GLY A 300 -0.88 4.78 24.15
N SER A 301 -0.19 3.89 24.85
CA SER A 301 0.98 4.29 25.68
C SER A 301 2.20 4.70 24.85
N ALA A 302 2.39 4.10 23.67
CA ALA A 302 3.50 4.46 22.78
C ALA A 302 3.36 5.89 22.21
N ALA A 303 2.14 6.43 22.18
CA ALA A 303 1.88 7.81 21.75
C ALA A 303 2.35 8.86 22.78
N GLY A 304 2.56 8.45 24.04
CA GLY A 304 2.83 9.35 25.18
C GLY A 304 3.88 10.44 24.93
N PRO A 305 5.07 10.15 24.36
CA PRO A 305 6.10 11.14 24.07
C PRO A 305 5.71 12.22 23.05
N TYR A 306 4.66 11.98 22.28
CA TYR A 306 4.18 12.84 21.18
C TYR A 306 2.84 13.53 21.51
N LEU A 307 2.31 13.34 22.72
CA LEU A 307 1.06 13.98 23.14
C LEU A 307 1.29 15.44 23.49
N GLU A 308 0.53 16.32 22.85
CA GLU A 308 0.59 17.78 23.00
C GLU A 308 -0.83 18.36 23.07
N GLU A 309 -0.96 19.56 23.64
CA GLU A 309 -2.15 20.40 23.50
C GLU A 309 -2.01 21.24 22.23
N GLY A 310 -3.11 21.45 21.49
CA GLY A 310 -3.06 22.23 20.26
C GLY A 310 -4.35 22.16 19.45
N GLU A 311 -4.27 22.58 18.19
CA GLU A 311 -5.36 22.43 17.23
C GLU A 311 -5.42 20.98 16.73
N PHE A 312 -6.60 20.39 16.72
CA PHE A 312 -6.82 19.03 16.24
C PHE A 312 -7.30 19.03 14.79
N THR A 313 -7.06 17.92 14.10
CA THR A 313 -7.82 17.57 12.89
C THR A 313 -9.33 17.64 13.16
N SER A 314 -10.12 17.88 12.11
CA SER A 314 -11.56 18.03 12.26
C SER A 314 -12.21 16.77 12.85
N ASP A 315 -13.15 17.00 13.77
CA ASP A 315 -13.96 15.92 14.29
C ASP A 315 -14.86 15.39 13.18
N GLY A 316 -14.83 14.08 12.96
CA GLY A 316 -15.62 13.46 11.89
C GLY A 316 -14.91 13.35 10.54
N LEU A 317 -13.65 13.79 10.39
CA LEU A 317 -12.88 13.61 9.13
C LEU A 317 -12.98 12.17 8.58
N TRP A 318 -12.70 11.19 9.44
CA TRP A 318 -12.79 9.78 9.09
C TRP A 318 -14.22 9.31 8.80
N ALA A 319 -15.21 9.83 9.53
CA ALA A 319 -16.61 9.47 9.32
C ALA A 319 -17.13 10.03 7.99
N ASP A 320 -16.78 11.28 7.65
CA ASP A 320 -17.12 11.91 6.38
C ASP A 320 -16.48 11.19 5.20
N LEU A 321 -15.22 10.75 5.36
CA LEU A 321 -14.52 9.94 4.37
C LEU A 321 -15.19 8.56 4.23
N GLU A 322 -15.48 7.86 5.32
CA GLU A 322 -16.17 6.58 5.26
C GLU A 322 -17.56 6.70 4.62
N ASP A 323 -18.34 7.71 4.97
CA ASP A 323 -19.68 7.96 4.44
C ASP A 323 -19.64 8.29 2.94
N ALA A 324 -18.68 9.13 2.51
CA ALA A 324 -18.52 9.45 1.08
C ALA A 324 -18.19 8.22 0.22
N PHE A 325 -17.54 7.21 0.80
CA PHE A 325 -17.13 5.97 0.14
C PHE A 325 -18.04 4.77 0.44
N ASP A 326 -19.22 4.97 1.03
CA ASP A 326 -20.15 3.91 1.46
C ASP A 326 -19.45 2.81 2.27
N ARG A 327 -18.58 3.23 3.20
CA ARG A 327 -17.73 2.38 4.06
C ARG A 327 -16.75 1.48 3.29
N GLY A 328 -16.52 1.82 2.02
CA GLY A 328 -15.62 1.12 1.10
C GLY A 328 -14.28 1.81 0.86
N VAL A 329 -13.91 2.81 1.68
CA VAL A 329 -12.73 3.68 1.45
C VAL A 329 -11.45 2.91 1.13
N PHE A 330 -11.16 1.83 1.85
CA PHE A 330 -9.96 1.00 1.62
C PHE A 330 -9.88 0.40 0.21
N ARG A 331 -11.02 0.19 -0.46
CA ARG A 331 -11.05 -0.29 -1.85
C ARG A 331 -10.59 0.77 -2.84
N TYR A 332 -10.74 2.04 -2.50
CA TYR A 332 -10.39 3.17 -3.37
C TYR A 332 -9.06 3.81 -2.98
N MET A 333 -8.60 3.64 -1.75
CA MET A 333 -7.39 4.29 -1.23
C MET A 333 -6.11 3.94 -2.02
N TRP A 334 -6.00 2.73 -2.57
CA TRP A 334 -4.87 2.36 -3.44
C TRP A 334 -4.96 2.96 -4.84
N TRP A 335 -6.17 3.36 -5.26
CA TRP A 335 -6.47 3.84 -6.60
C TRP A 335 -6.57 5.36 -6.67
N MET A 336 -7.05 6.05 -5.64
CA MET A 336 -7.20 7.52 -5.61
C MET A 336 -6.01 8.25 -4.94
N ASN A 337 -4.92 7.53 -4.63
CA ASN A 337 -3.86 7.92 -3.71
C ASN A 337 -3.25 9.32 -3.89
#